data_AF-A0A8J9T495-F1
#
_entry.id   AF-A0A8J9T495-F1
#
_cell.length_a   1.000
_cell.length_b   1.000
_cell.length_c   1.000
_cell.angle_alpha   90.00
_cell.angle_beta   90.00
_cell.angle_gamma   90.00
#
_symmetry.space_group_name_H-M   'P 1'
#
loop_
_entity.id
_entity.type
_entity.pdbx_description
1 polymer ?
#
loop_
_entity_poly.entity_id
_entity_poly.type
_entity_poly.pdbx_seq_one_letter_code
_entity_poly.pdbx_strand_id
1 'polypeptide(L)'
;MSSSARAVHFPELCVFDLDACFWDQEMYEMPEVPTADNIVIGDLNGRGEGVIGVLSGPHEIRLHDGSLYALQNHADGNYPGMKVAFASSADTPFAEKIGRASLALLEVVPGMTVWDLVVKRDWNGIDVNQIGRQPPLSSNKASSHFPRLKEATGIRYDKMLFFDDCNWGDHCGMVAGRCREESTCLGPATVRTPYGLRLKEWNRGLEAYRKQVDDSKQQ
;
A
#
# COMPACT_ATOMS: atom_id res chain seq x y z
N MET A 1 -7.99 -5.91 -40.11
CA MET A 1 -7.07 -5.14 -39.24
C MET A 1 -7.47 -5.43 -37.81
N SER A 2 -6.83 -6.40 -37.17
CA SER A 2 -7.11 -6.72 -35.76
C SER A 2 -6.44 -5.64 -34.91
N SER A 3 -7.24 -4.80 -34.27
CA SER A 3 -6.79 -3.95 -33.17
C SER A 3 -6.17 -4.86 -32.12
N SER A 4 -4.84 -4.85 -32.02
CA SER A 4 -4.14 -5.47 -30.89
C SER A 4 -4.52 -4.64 -29.67
N ALA A 5 -5.51 -5.10 -28.91
CA ALA A 5 -5.81 -4.53 -27.61
C ALA A 5 -4.50 -4.57 -26.80
N ARG A 6 -3.96 -3.38 -26.52
CA ARG A 6 -2.73 -3.23 -25.73
C ARG A 6 -2.95 -3.98 -24.42
N ALA A 7 -2.17 -5.03 -24.17
CA ALA A 7 -2.25 -5.76 -22.91
C ALA A 7 -2.04 -4.74 -21.78
N VAL A 8 -3.05 -4.58 -20.92
CA VAL A 8 -2.96 -3.68 -19.77
C VAL A 8 -2.00 -4.33 -18.78
N HIS A 9 -0.82 -3.72 -18.61
CA HIS A 9 0.17 -4.17 -17.64
C HIS A 9 -0.08 -3.48 -16.31
N PHE A 10 -0.43 -4.27 -15.29
CA PHE A 10 -0.47 -3.83 -13.89
C PHE A 10 0.89 -4.06 -13.23
N PRO A 11 1.22 -3.31 -12.16
CA PRO A 11 2.40 -3.62 -11.35
C PRO A 11 2.28 -5.02 -10.77
N GLU A 12 3.40 -5.74 -10.68
CA GLU A 12 3.43 -7.05 -10.00
C GLU A 12 3.32 -6.85 -8.48
N LEU A 13 3.79 -5.71 -7.96
CA LEU A 13 3.64 -5.32 -6.57
C LEU A 13 3.16 -3.87 -6.44
N CYS A 14 2.04 -3.67 -5.77
CA CYS A 14 1.61 -2.35 -5.30
C CYS A 14 1.97 -2.20 -3.81
N VAL A 15 2.73 -1.16 -3.49
CA VAL A 15 3.21 -0.87 -2.15
C VAL A 15 2.55 0.40 -1.64
N PHE A 16 2.04 0.37 -0.42
CA PHE A 16 1.48 1.55 0.24
C PHE A 16 2.28 1.89 1.50
N ASP A 17 2.58 3.16 1.71
CA ASP A 17 2.75 3.68 3.07
C ASP A 17 1.41 3.67 3.81
N LEU A 18 1.44 3.74 5.14
CA LEU A 18 0.25 3.72 5.99
C LEU A 18 -0.21 5.13 6.36
N ASP A 19 0.49 5.75 7.29
CA ASP A 19 0.14 7.02 7.92
C ASP A 19 -0.01 8.13 6.88
N ALA A 20 -1.10 8.90 6.97
CA ALA A 20 -1.48 10.00 6.06
C ALA A 20 -1.54 9.65 4.54
N CYS A 21 -1.31 8.39 4.16
CA CYS A 21 -1.30 7.89 2.79
C CYS A 21 -2.44 6.89 2.58
N PHE A 22 -2.41 5.76 3.27
CA PHE A 22 -3.42 4.70 3.13
C PHE A 22 -4.65 4.97 3.98
N TRP A 23 -4.46 5.53 5.18
CA TRP A 23 -5.51 6.06 6.05
C TRP A 23 -5.20 7.49 6.50
N ASP A 24 -6.17 8.11 7.16
CA ASP A 24 -6.18 9.52 7.52
C ASP A 24 -5.37 9.88 8.78
N GLN A 25 -5.06 8.91 9.63
CA GLN A 25 -4.40 9.14 10.92
C GLN A 25 -2.86 8.92 10.87
N GLU A 26 -2.17 9.58 11.79
CA GLU A 26 -0.74 9.36 12.10
C GLU A 26 -0.64 8.41 13.30
N MET A 27 -0.03 7.23 13.15
CA MET A 27 -0.11 6.17 14.17
C MET A 27 0.66 6.50 15.46
N TYR A 28 1.62 7.43 15.40
CA TYR A 28 2.31 7.88 16.60
C TYR A 28 1.42 8.75 17.52
N GLU A 29 0.31 9.27 17.01
CA GLU A 29 -0.66 10.09 17.75
C GLU A 29 -1.74 9.22 18.42
N MET A 30 -1.81 7.94 18.06
CA MET A 30 -2.85 7.01 18.49
C MET A 30 -2.55 6.46 19.89
N PRO A 31 -3.46 6.63 20.88
CA PRO A 31 -3.19 6.25 22.27
C PRO A 31 -3.40 4.76 22.60
N GLU A 32 -4.12 4.00 21.75
CA GLU A 32 -4.58 2.65 22.08
C GLU A 32 -4.46 1.71 20.87
N VAL A 33 -4.22 0.43 21.13
CA VAL A 33 -4.25 -0.58 20.06
C VAL A 33 -5.72 -0.96 19.80
N PRO A 34 -6.25 -0.78 18.58
CA PRO A 34 -7.62 -1.15 18.28
C PRO A 34 -7.91 -2.63 18.51
N THR A 35 -9.13 -2.92 18.95
CA THR A 35 -9.63 -4.29 19.16
C THR A 35 -10.98 -4.47 18.46
N ALA A 36 -11.44 -5.72 18.35
CA ALA A 36 -12.75 -6.03 17.77
C ALA A 36 -13.93 -5.42 18.55
N ASP A 37 -13.73 -5.02 19.80
CA ASP A 37 -14.76 -4.38 20.63
C ASP A 37 -15.01 -2.92 20.23
N ASN A 38 -14.07 -2.31 19.50
CA ASN A 38 -14.02 -0.87 19.22
C ASN A 38 -13.95 -0.59 17.71
N ILE A 39 -14.91 -1.14 16.97
CA ILE A 39 -15.01 -1.02 15.50
C ILE A 39 -16.18 -0.13 15.07
N VAL A 40 -16.06 0.48 13.91
CA VAL A 40 -17.11 1.26 13.25
C VAL A 40 -17.61 0.49 12.04
N ILE A 41 -18.90 0.16 12.07
CA ILE A 41 -19.58 -0.56 10.99
C ILE A 41 -20.26 0.44 10.04
N GLY A 42 -20.17 0.19 8.74
CA GLY A 42 -20.89 0.98 7.74
C GLY A 42 -20.73 0.46 6.32
N ASP A 43 -21.18 1.26 5.35
CA ASP A 43 -21.17 0.89 3.94
C ASP A 43 -19.75 0.90 3.35
N LEU A 44 -19.33 -0.24 2.80
CA LEU A 44 -18.07 -0.42 2.09
C LEU A 44 -18.21 -0.02 0.62
N ASN A 45 -18.56 1.25 0.37
CA ASN A 45 -18.67 1.83 -0.97
C ASN A 45 -19.63 1.05 -1.89
N GLY A 46 -20.84 0.79 -1.38
CA GLY A 46 -21.90 0.06 -2.07
C GLY A 46 -21.69 -1.46 -2.15
N ARG A 47 -20.69 -2.01 -1.45
CA ARG A 47 -20.40 -3.46 -1.44
C ARG A 47 -20.98 -4.21 -0.25
N GLY A 48 -21.80 -3.53 0.54
CA GLY A 48 -22.40 -4.07 1.74
C GLY A 48 -21.78 -3.48 3.00
N GLU A 49 -22.33 -3.92 4.14
CA GLU A 49 -21.95 -3.45 5.45
C GLU A 49 -20.75 -4.23 6.00
N GLY A 50 -19.79 -3.51 6.58
CA GLY A 50 -18.58 -4.09 7.18
C GLY A 50 -17.78 -3.07 8.00
N VAL A 51 -16.57 -3.42 8.40
CA VAL A 51 -15.72 -2.57 9.27
C VAL A 51 -15.05 -1.44 8.46
N ILE A 52 -15.62 -0.24 8.52
CA ILE A 52 -15.16 0.96 7.80
C ILE A 52 -14.16 1.80 8.59
N GLY A 53 -14.07 1.57 9.89
CA GLY A 53 -13.21 2.31 10.81
C GLY A 53 -12.90 1.49 12.06
N VAL A 54 -11.77 1.79 12.69
CA VAL A 54 -11.37 1.20 13.98
C VAL A 54 -10.97 2.32 14.92
N LEU A 55 -11.27 2.18 16.21
CA LEU A 55 -10.97 3.22 17.20
C LEU A 55 -9.67 2.92 17.96
N SER A 56 -8.83 3.94 18.05
CA SER A 56 -7.74 4.04 19.02
C SER A 56 -8.08 5.15 20.01
N GLY A 57 -8.66 4.79 21.15
CA GLY A 57 -9.23 5.76 22.08
C GLY A 57 -10.30 6.60 21.39
N PRO A 58 -10.21 7.94 21.38
CA PRO A 58 -11.19 8.81 20.72
C PRO A 58 -10.97 8.97 19.20
N HIS A 59 -9.91 8.37 18.64
CA HIS A 59 -9.53 8.57 17.24
C HIS A 59 -10.03 7.42 16.37
N GLU A 60 -10.75 7.74 15.30
CA GLU A 60 -11.15 6.77 14.28
C GLU A 60 -10.08 6.72 13.18
N ILE A 61 -9.57 5.52 12.89
CA ILE A 61 -8.66 5.25 11.78
C ILE A 61 -9.50 4.69 10.62
N ARG A 62 -9.46 5.37 9.46
CA ARG A 62 -10.24 4.98 8.28
C ARG A 62 -9.40 4.97 7.02
N LEU A 63 -9.67 4.01 6.14
CA LEU A 63 -9.08 4.00 4.80
C LEU A 63 -9.48 5.25 4.03
N HIS A 64 -8.54 5.82 3.29
CA HIS A 64 -8.89 6.80 2.26
C HIS A 64 -9.70 6.13 1.14
N ASP A 65 -10.48 6.94 0.41
CA ASP A 65 -11.36 6.48 -0.66
C ASP A 65 -10.61 5.78 -1.80
N GLY A 66 -9.42 6.28 -2.16
CA GLY A 66 -8.55 5.65 -3.14
C GLY A 66 -7.98 4.32 -2.65
N SER A 67 -7.61 4.22 -1.38
CA SER A 67 -7.16 2.97 -0.74
C SER A 67 -8.24 1.90 -0.78
N LEU A 68 -9.45 2.22 -0.31
CA LEU A 68 -10.59 1.29 -0.30
C LEU A 68 -10.94 0.88 -1.73
N TYR A 69 -11.03 1.82 -2.66
CA TYR A 69 -11.30 1.53 -4.07
C TYR A 69 -10.25 0.62 -4.70
N ALA A 70 -8.96 0.90 -4.46
CA ALA A 70 -7.87 0.08 -4.98
C ALA A 70 -7.95 -1.35 -4.46
N LEU A 71 -8.16 -1.54 -3.15
CA LEU A 71 -8.25 -2.86 -2.55
C LEU A 71 -9.52 -3.61 -2.94
N GLN A 72 -10.65 -2.94 -3.14
CA GLN A 72 -11.88 -3.57 -3.63
C GLN A 72 -11.72 -4.09 -5.05
N ASN A 73 -11.12 -3.30 -5.94
CA ASN A 73 -10.84 -3.76 -7.30
C ASN A 73 -9.80 -4.89 -7.33
N HIS A 74 -8.85 -4.87 -6.40
CA HIS A 74 -7.90 -5.97 -6.19
C HIS A 74 -8.58 -7.22 -5.63
N ALA A 75 -9.56 -7.06 -4.74
CA ALA A 75 -10.39 -8.15 -4.23
C ALA A 75 -11.14 -8.87 -5.37
N ASP A 76 -11.65 -8.10 -6.34
CA ASP A 76 -12.37 -8.60 -7.52
C ASP A 76 -11.48 -9.26 -8.59
N GLY A 77 -10.16 -9.12 -8.48
CA GLY A 77 -9.23 -9.59 -9.51
C GLY A 77 -9.15 -8.67 -10.75
N ASN A 78 -9.54 -7.40 -10.63
CA ASN A 78 -9.43 -6.43 -11.73
C ASN A 78 -7.96 -6.06 -12.07
N TYR A 79 -7.01 -6.49 -11.23
CA TYR A 79 -5.57 -6.28 -11.40
C TYR A 79 -4.84 -7.63 -11.50
N PRO A 80 -5.02 -8.41 -12.58
CA PRO A 80 -4.44 -9.74 -12.71
C PRO A 80 -2.92 -9.72 -12.55
N GLY A 81 -2.42 -10.55 -11.64
CA GLY A 81 -0.99 -10.70 -11.35
C GLY A 81 -0.41 -9.68 -10.37
N MET A 82 -1.18 -8.64 -10.01
CA MET A 82 -0.76 -7.70 -8.96
C MET A 82 -0.86 -8.36 -7.59
N LYS A 83 0.08 -8.02 -6.69
CA LYS A 83 -0.02 -8.28 -5.24
C LYS A 83 0.17 -6.98 -4.48
N VAL A 84 -0.22 -6.94 -3.21
CA VAL A 84 -0.09 -5.77 -2.35
C VAL A 84 0.90 -6.01 -1.22
N ALA A 85 1.62 -4.97 -0.79
CA ALA A 85 2.40 -4.96 0.44
C ALA A 85 2.40 -3.56 1.08
N PHE A 86 2.83 -3.48 2.34
CA PHE A 86 3.00 -2.21 3.04
C PHE A 86 4.48 -1.91 3.32
N ALA A 87 4.86 -0.65 3.14
CA ALA A 87 6.15 -0.11 3.53
C ALA A 87 5.92 1.18 4.33
N SER A 88 5.85 1.07 5.66
CA SER A 88 5.59 2.20 6.55
C SER A 88 6.69 2.40 7.57
N SER A 89 7.04 3.66 7.82
CA SER A 89 8.08 4.07 8.78
C SER A 89 7.51 4.42 10.15
N ALA A 90 6.41 3.77 10.58
CA ALA A 90 5.74 4.01 11.85
C ALA A 90 6.73 4.19 13.02
N ASP A 91 6.55 5.29 13.78
CA ASP A 91 7.60 5.86 14.61
C ASP A 91 8.10 4.90 15.71
N THR A 92 7.16 4.29 16.43
CA THR A 92 7.41 3.50 17.63
C THR A 92 6.92 2.06 17.47
N PRO A 93 7.44 1.10 18.27
CA PRO A 93 6.87 -0.26 18.32
C PRO A 93 5.38 -0.27 18.67
N PHE A 94 4.89 0.75 19.36
CA PHE A 94 3.47 0.88 19.69
C PHE A 94 2.67 1.29 18.45
N ALA A 95 3.13 2.30 17.70
CA ALA A 95 2.53 2.70 16.42
C ALA A 95 2.49 1.53 15.41
N GLU A 96 3.55 0.71 15.36
CA GLU A 96 3.56 -0.51 14.54
C GLU A 96 2.42 -1.48 14.94
N LYS A 97 2.23 -1.71 16.24
CA LYS A 97 1.15 -2.58 16.74
C LYS A 97 -0.22 -2.05 16.37
N ILE A 98 -0.43 -0.74 16.49
CA ILE A 98 -1.68 -0.08 16.09
C ILE A 98 -1.91 -0.30 14.61
N GLY A 99 -0.93 0.01 13.76
CA GLY A 99 -1.07 -0.15 12.31
C GLY A 99 -1.41 -1.59 11.91
N ARG A 100 -0.74 -2.58 12.50
CA ARG A 100 -1.02 -4.01 12.24
C ARG A 100 -2.41 -4.42 12.73
N ALA A 101 -2.82 -3.98 13.92
CA ALA A 101 -4.16 -4.26 14.45
C ALA A 101 -5.25 -3.64 13.57
N SER A 102 -5.05 -2.40 13.11
CA SER A 102 -5.97 -1.72 12.19
C SER A 102 -6.13 -2.48 10.87
N LEU A 103 -5.03 -2.93 10.26
CA LEU A 103 -5.08 -3.74 9.03
C LEU A 103 -5.83 -5.07 9.23
N ALA A 104 -5.72 -5.66 10.43
CA ALA A 104 -6.37 -6.92 10.78
C ALA A 104 -7.86 -6.79 11.11
N LEU A 105 -8.38 -5.56 11.20
CA LEU A 105 -9.77 -5.28 11.57
C LEU A 105 -10.54 -4.54 10.46
N LEU A 106 -9.91 -3.58 9.78
CA LEU A 106 -10.51 -2.83 8.68
C LEU A 106 -10.85 -3.76 7.52
N GLU A 107 -12.07 -3.66 7.00
CA GLU A 107 -12.57 -4.47 5.90
C GLU A 107 -12.49 -3.74 4.56
N VAL A 108 -12.24 -4.52 3.50
CA VAL A 108 -12.25 -4.05 2.11
C VAL A 108 -13.57 -4.40 1.43
N VAL A 109 -14.09 -5.58 1.74
CA VAL A 109 -15.43 -6.08 1.41
C VAL A 109 -15.96 -6.83 2.64
N PRO A 110 -17.28 -7.02 2.80
CA PRO A 110 -17.82 -7.67 3.99
C PRO A 110 -17.17 -9.03 4.27
N GLY A 111 -16.62 -9.21 5.48
CA GLY A 111 -15.96 -10.44 5.92
C GLY A 111 -14.52 -10.63 5.42
N MET A 112 -13.91 -9.65 4.74
CA MET A 112 -12.52 -9.70 4.31
C MET A 112 -11.79 -8.45 4.77
N THR A 113 -10.84 -8.63 5.69
CA THR A 113 -9.99 -7.55 6.17
C THR A 113 -8.89 -7.19 5.18
N VAL A 114 -8.27 -6.02 5.36
CA VAL A 114 -7.05 -5.65 4.62
C VAL A 114 -5.97 -6.72 4.83
N TRP A 115 -5.82 -7.23 6.05
CA TRP A 115 -4.85 -8.28 6.37
C TRP A 115 -5.17 -9.62 5.69
N ASP A 116 -6.44 -10.00 5.61
CA ASP A 116 -6.86 -11.20 4.87
C ASP A 116 -6.50 -11.11 3.39
N LEU A 117 -6.76 -9.95 2.78
CA LEU A 117 -6.45 -9.69 1.39
C LEU A 117 -4.94 -9.74 1.13
N VAL A 118 -4.17 -9.01 1.94
CA VAL A 118 -2.73 -8.82 1.69
C VAL A 118 -1.92 -10.02 2.16
N VAL A 119 -2.11 -10.50 3.38
CA VAL A 119 -1.27 -11.58 3.93
C VAL A 119 -1.80 -12.96 3.57
N LYS A 120 -3.08 -13.23 3.85
CA LYS A 120 -3.63 -14.59 3.63
C LYS A 120 -3.76 -14.91 2.15
N ARG A 121 -4.33 -14.00 1.36
CA ARG A 121 -4.60 -14.24 -0.07
C ARG A 121 -3.37 -14.00 -0.96
N ASP A 122 -2.80 -12.80 -0.96
CA ASP A 122 -1.73 -12.48 -1.92
C ASP A 122 -0.42 -13.23 -1.60
N TRP A 123 -0.14 -13.48 -0.32
CA TRP A 123 1.12 -14.07 0.15
C TRP A 123 0.97 -15.42 0.86
N ASN A 124 -0.18 -16.09 0.71
CA ASN A 124 -0.42 -17.44 1.26
C ASN A 124 -0.11 -17.54 2.77
N GLY A 125 -0.43 -16.49 3.52
CA GLY A 125 -0.21 -16.41 4.97
C GLY A 125 1.18 -15.91 5.38
N ILE A 126 2.04 -15.54 4.43
CA ILE A 126 3.38 -15.00 4.73
C ILE A 126 3.29 -13.48 4.86
N ASP A 127 3.69 -12.95 6.01
CA ASP A 127 3.78 -11.50 6.21
C ASP A 127 5.07 -10.95 5.59
N VAL A 128 4.94 -10.34 4.41
CA VAL A 128 6.04 -9.65 3.72
C VAL A 128 6.10 -8.16 4.06
N ASN A 129 5.15 -7.64 4.84
CA ASN A 129 5.00 -6.20 5.07
C ASN A 129 6.16 -5.66 5.91
N GLN A 130 6.63 -4.47 5.56
CA GLN A 130 7.68 -3.76 6.28
C GLN A 130 7.02 -2.57 6.99
N ILE A 131 6.56 -2.77 8.22
CA ILE A 131 5.86 -1.75 9.01
C ILE A 131 6.71 -1.45 10.24
N GLY A 132 6.99 -0.17 10.48
CA GLY A 132 7.87 0.30 11.54
C GLY A 132 9.18 0.88 11.01
N ARG A 133 9.96 1.48 11.91
CA ARG A 133 11.29 2.04 11.63
C ARG A 133 12.36 1.56 12.60
N GLN A 134 12.03 0.57 13.41
CA GLN A 134 12.91 -0.04 14.39
C GLN A 134 13.78 -1.09 13.69
N PRO A 135 15.03 -1.33 14.15
CA PRO A 135 15.89 -2.33 13.53
C PRO A 135 15.16 -3.66 13.34
N PRO A 136 15.22 -4.25 12.14
CA PRO A 136 16.17 -3.94 11.06
C PRO A 136 15.68 -2.89 10.03
N LEU A 137 14.55 -2.24 10.30
CA LEU A 137 14.05 -1.12 9.50
C LEU A 137 14.66 0.20 9.96
N SER A 138 14.44 1.24 9.16
CA SER A 138 14.91 2.61 9.41
C SER A 138 13.88 3.59 8.86
N SER A 139 13.98 4.88 9.20
CA SER A 139 13.09 5.88 8.58
C SER A 139 13.26 6.01 7.06
N ASN A 140 14.38 5.54 6.50
CA ASN A 140 14.64 5.59 5.07
C ASN A 140 14.22 4.30 4.36
N LYS A 141 13.00 4.33 3.79
CA LYS A 141 12.39 3.21 3.05
C LYS A 141 13.25 2.64 1.92
N ALA A 142 14.05 3.48 1.25
CA ALA A 142 14.95 3.02 0.19
C ALA A 142 16.15 2.23 0.72
N SER A 143 16.54 2.47 1.98
CA SER A 143 17.68 1.79 2.62
C SER A 143 17.31 0.45 3.27
N SER A 144 16.05 0.27 3.69
CA SER A 144 15.65 -0.88 4.52
C SER A 144 14.37 -1.55 4.03
N HIS A 145 13.25 -0.82 3.90
CA HIS A 145 11.96 -1.40 3.51
C HIS A 145 11.96 -2.03 2.11
N PHE A 146 12.31 -1.26 1.08
CA PHE A 146 12.27 -1.75 -0.30
C PHE A 146 13.24 -2.90 -0.58
N PRO A 147 14.51 -2.86 -0.10
CA PRO A 147 15.40 -4.02 -0.16
C PRO A 147 14.81 -5.28 0.45
N ARG A 148 14.18 -5.16 1.63
CA ARG A 148 13.54 -6.30 2.31
C ARG A 148 12.28 -6.77 1.60
N LEU A 149 11.49 -5.86 1.03
CA LEU A 149 10.34 -6.23 0.19
C LEU A 149 10.80 -7.01 -1.04
N LYS A 150 11.83 -6.54 -1.74
CA LYS A 150 12.38 -7.26 -2.91
C LYS A 150 12.89 -8.64 -2.52
N GLU A 151 13.61 -8.75 -1.40
CA GLU A 151 14.08 -10.03 -0.87
C GLU A 151 12.93 -10.98 -0.53
N ALA A 152 11.90 -10.50 0.18
CA ALA A 152 10.78 -11.31 0.63
C ALA A 152 9.82 -11.72 -0.52
N THR A 153 9.66 -10.86 -1.52
CA THR A 153 8.69 -11.06 -2.60
C THR A 153 9.32 -11.63 -3.88
N GLY A 154 10.62 -11.44 -4.08
CA GLY A 154 11.30 -11.70 -5.35
C GLY A 154 10.92 -10.75 -6.48
N ILE A 155 10.07 -9.75 -6.23
CA ILE A 155 9.57 -8.82 -7.26
C ILE A 155 10.60 -7.73 -7.48
N ARG A 156 10.88 -7.44 -8.76
CA ARG A 156 11.83 -6.40 -9.16
C ARG A 156 11.27 -5.01 -8.86
N TYR A 157 12.15 -4.06 -8.56
CA TYR A 157 11.79 -2.69 -8.28
C TYR A 157 11.05 -2.02 -9.43
N ASP A 158 11.48 -2.24 -10.67
CA ASP A 158 10.84 -1.72 -11.88
C ASP A 158 9.45 -2.35 -12.18
N LYS A 159 9.04 -3.33 -11.37
CA LYS A 159 7.70 -3.93 -11.38
C LYS A 159 6.82 -3.47 -10.22
N MET A 160 7.29 -2.53 -9.42
CA MET A 160 6.57 -1.99 -8.27
C MET A 160 5.90 -0.64 -8.58
N LEU A 161 4.76 -0.40 -7.94
CA LEU A 161 4.11 0.91 -7.81
C LEU A 161 4.06 1.26 -6.32
N PHE A 162 4.45 2.49 -5.94
CA PHE A 162 4.52 2.90 -4.55
C PHE A 162 3.81 4.24 -4.29
N PHE A 163 3.01 4.27 -3.23
CA PHE A 163 2.32 5.46 -2.74
C PHE A 163 2.81 5.83 -1.34
N ASP A 164 3.05 7.12 -1.12
CA ASP A 164 3.55 7.67 0.14
C ASP A 164 3.09 9.13 0.24
N ASP A 165 2.77 9.64 1.42
CA ASP A 165 2.35 11.04 1.59
C ASP A 165 3.51 12.02 1.36
N CYS A 166 4.74 11.59 1.71
CA CYS A 166 5.99 12.34 1.63
C CYS A 166 6.00 13.65 2.43
N ASN A 167 5.18 13.78 3.48
CA ASN A 167 5.16 14.97 4.33
C ASN A 167 6.42 15.08 5.18
N TRP A 168 7.03 13.94 5.54
CA TRP A 168 8.24 13.86 6.37
C TRP A 168 9.55 13.66 5.60
N GLY A 169 9.49 13.68 4.26
CA GLY A 169 10.65 13.53 3.39
C GLY A 169 10.29 13.03 2.00
N ASP A 170 11.26 13.06 1.07
CA ASP A 170 11.04 12.59 -0.31
C ASP A 170 11.18 11.06 -0.44
N HIS A 171 10.33 10.30 0.25
CA HIS A 171 10.36 8.84 0.20
C HIS A 171 10.14 8.30 -1.22
N CYS A 172 9.17 8.84 -1.94
CA CYS A 172 8.93 8.49 -3.34
C CYS A 172 10.17 8.69 -4.23
N GLY A 173 10.83 9.86 -4.15
CA GLY A 173 12.02 10.16 -4.95
C GLY A 173 13.22 9.31 -4.54
N MET A 174 13.42 9.10 -3.23
CA MET A 174 14.49 8.24 -2.73
C MET A 174 14.35 6.79 -3.19
N VAL A 175 13.14 6.22 -3.09
CA VAL A 175 12.87 4.86 -3.53
C VAL A 175 13.04 4.73 -5.05
N ALA A 176 12.43 5.62 -5.84
CA ALA A 176 12.55 5.60 -7.30
C ALA A 176 14.01 5.72 -7.77
N GLY A 177 14.80 6.59 -7.10
CA GLY A 177 16.17 6.88 -7.51
C GLY A 177 17.23 5.90 -7.00
N ARG A 178 17.00 5.24 -5.85
CA ARG A 178 18.01 4.39 -5.19
C ARG A 178 17.72 2.90 -5.27
N CYS A 179 16.45 2.51 -5.37
CA CYS A 179 16.05 1.11 -5.54
C CYS A 179 15.88 0.82 -7.04
N ARG A 180 16.99 0.71 -7.79
CA ARG A 180 16.95 0.52 -9.25
C ARG A 180 17.37 -0.89 -9.64
N GLU A 181 16.75 -1.42 -10.68
CA GLU A 181 17.24 -2.61 -11.36
C GLU A 181 18.42 -2.26 -12.27
N GLU A 182 19.48 -3.05 -12.23
CA GLU A 182 20.66 -2.85 -13.08
C GLU A 182 20.32 -2.94 -14.57
N SER A 183 19.44 -3.90 -14.91
CA SER A 183 19.07 -4.20 -16.30
C SER A 183 18.22 -3.13 -16.98
N THR A 184 17.35 -2.45 -16.24
CA THR A 184 16.43 -1.45 -16.81
C THR A 184 16.76 -0.05 -16.35
N CYS A 185 17.66 0.11 -15.37
CA CYS A 185 17.93 1.41 -14.77
C CYS A 185 16.65 2.06 -14.21
N LEU A 186 15.64 1.27 -13.82
CA LEU A 186 14.38 1.78 -13.30
C LEU A 186 14.14 1.28 -11.87
N GLY A 187 13.55 2.14 -11.05
CA GLY A 187 13.01 1.78 -9.75
C GLY A 187 11.48 1.70 -9.78
N PRO A 188 10.83 1.70 -8.61
CA PRO A 188 9.38 1.72 -8.54
C PRO A 188 8.81 2.97 -9.22
N ALA A 189 7.67 2.83 -9.87
CA ALA A 189 6.84 3.99 -10.18
C ALA A 189 6.31 4.54 -8.85
N THR A 190 6.37 5.85 -8.63
CA THR A 190 6.01 6.43 -7.33
C THR A 190 5.02 7.58 -7.45
N VAL A 191 4.14 7.70 -6.46
CA VAL A 191 3.12 8.75 -6.38
C VAL A 191 3.05 9.33 -4.98
N ARG A 192 3.26 10.64 -4.87
CA ARG A 192 3.06 11.37 -3.62
C ARG A 192 1.59 11.59 -3.32
N THR A 193 1.17 11.41 -2.07
CA THR A 193 -0.22 11.47 -1.60
C THR A 193 -0.39 12.43 -0.42
N PRO A 194 0.01 13.72 -0.53
CA PRO A 194 0.09 14.64 0.62
C PRO A 194 -1.26 14.94 1.32
N TYR A 195 -2.37 14.44 0.77
CA TYR A 195 -3.72 14.60 1.29
C TYR A 195 -4.48 13.27 1.34
N GLY A 196 -3.73 12.17 1.52
CA GLY A 196 -4.23 10.80 1.43
C GLY A 196 -4.30 10.27 0.00
N LEU A 197 -4.32 8.94 -0.13
CA LEU A 197 -4.54 8.22 -1.37
C LEU A 197 -6.01 8.31 -1.78
N ARG A 198 -6.33 9.25 -2.65
CA ARG A 198 -7.68 9.36 -3.24
C ARG A 198 -7.76 8.69 -4.59
N LEU A 199 -8.96 8.60 -5.14
CA LEU A 199 -9.21 8.04 -6.48
C LEU A 199 -8.30 8.62 -7.57
N LYS A 200 -8.04 9.94 -7.51
CA LYS A 200 -7.17 10.62 -8.49
C LYS A 200 -5.70 10.19 -8.35
N GLU A 201 -5.19 10.04 -7.12
CA GLU A 201 -3.84 9.55 -6.86
C GLU A 201 -3.68 8.09 -7.34
N TRP A 202 -4.65 7.22 -7.03
CA TRP A 202 -4.67 5.83 -7.48
C TRP A 202 -4.54 5.73 -9.01
N ASN A 203 -5.42 6.43 -9.73
CA ASN A 203 -5.42 6.44 -11.20
C ASN A 203 -4.11 6.98 -11.77
N ARG A 204 -3.55 8.04 -11.16
CA ARG A 204 -2.25 8.59 -11.53
C ARG A 204 -1.12 7.57 -11.35
N GLY A 205 -1.19 6.72 -10.32
CA GLY A 205 -0.21 5.65 -10.09
C GLY A 205 -0.23 4.58 -11.17
N LEU A 206 -1.43 4.10 -11.54
CA LEU A 206 -1.57 3.15 -12.64
C LEU A 206 -1.07 3.74 -13.96
N GLU A 207 -1.35 5.02 -14.23
CA GLU A 207 -0.85 5.71 -15.41
C GLU A 207 0.68 5.87 -15.40
N ALA A 208 1.26 6.25 -14.26
CA ALA A 208 2.71 6.40 -14.10
C ALA A 208 3.43 5.07 -14.33
N TYR A 209 2.91 3.97 -13.76
CA TYR A 209 3.45 2.64 -13.99
C TYR A 209 3.36 2.23 -15.46
N ARG A 210 2.19 2.43 -16.09
CA ARG A 210 2.00 2.13 -17.52
C ARG A 210 3.00 2.89 -18.39
N LYS A 211 3.20 4.18 -18.12
CA LYS A 211 4.17 5.01 -18.85
C LYS A 211 5.59 4.47 -18.69
N GLN A 212 6.00 4.12 -17.47
CA GLN A 212 7.30 3.52 -17.21
C GLN A 212 7.52 2.21 -17.99
N VAL A 213 6.50 1.34 -18.04
CA VAL A 213 6.55 0.10 -18.82
C VAL A 213 6.65 0.38 -20.32
N ASP A 214 5.90 1.36 -20.84
CA ASP A 214 5.96 1.73 -22.25
C ASP A 214 7.32 2.31 -22.64
N ASP A 215 7.91 3.17 -21.79
CA ASP A 215 9.21 3.81 -22.03
C ASP A 215 10.36 2.79 -22.00
N SER A 216 10.28 1.78 -21.11
CA SER A 216 11.29 0.71 -21.03
C SER A 216 11.30 -0.26 -22.21
N LYS A 217 10.19 -0.38 -22.96
CA LYS A 217 10.11 -1.23 -24.17
C LYS A 217 10.68 -0.55 -25.42
N GLN A 218 10.93 0.76 -25.36
CA GLN A 218 11.47 1.55 -26.48
C GLN A 218 13.00 1.70 -26.41
N GLN A 219 13.62 1.29 -25.31
CA GLN A 219 15.08 1.27 -25.10
C GLN A 219 15.65 -0.10 -25.45
#